data_AF-A0A101WXH0-F1
#
_entry.id   AF-A0A101WXH0-F1
#
_cell.length_a   1.000
_cell.length_b   1.000
_cell.length_c   1.000
_cell.angle_alpha   90.00
_cell.angle_beta   90.00
_cell.angle_gamma   90.00
#
_symmetry.space_group_name_H-M   'P 1'
#
loop_
_entity.id
_entity.type
_entity.pdbx_description
1 polymer ?
#
loop_
_entity_poly.entity_id
_entity_poly.type
_entity_poly.pdbx_seq_one_letter_code
_entity_poly.pdbx_strand_id
1 'polypeptide(L)'
;MQDINDKVLKCLTRLNLNTNECKIISINCEGVGEVNDTGVYILLNGNDVLYVGEANNIARRVGKEHCKARIGASEGAARFLVYLLGKICARRSEWINYGVVNREKYIVEEILMPVITKLTILVITCPQLRDIDKEKNRARLKLENCLISKLKPILQM
;
A
#
# COMPACT_ATOMS: atom_id res chain seq x y z
N MET A 1 9.76 -4.35 -12.95
CA MET A 1 9.80 -2.88 -12.69
C MET A 1 9.42 -2.02 -13.89
N GLN A 2 10.04 -2.17 -15.07
CA GLN A 2 9.78 -1.27 -16.22
C GLN A 2 8.31 -1.29 -16.70
N ASP A 3 7.70 -2.47 -16.83
CA ASP A 3 6.27 -2.61 -17.18
C ASP A 3 5.32 -1.91 -16.18
N ILE A 4 5.66 -1.91 -14.88
CA ILE A 4 4.87 -1.23 -13.85
C ILE A 4 4.96 0.28 -14.06
N ASN A 5 6.18 0.82 -14.26
CA ASN A 5 6.38 2.24 -14.51
C ASN A 5 5.66 2.69 -15.79
N ASP A 6 5.71 1.91 -16.86
CA ASP A 6 5.00 2.22 -18.11
C ASP A 6 3.48 2.27 -17.91
N LYS A 7 2.92 1.36 -17.12
CA LYS A 7 1.49 1.37 -16.76
C LYS A 7 1.13 2.56 -15.89
N VAL A 8 2.01 2.96 -14.97
CA VAL A 8 1.85 4.17 -14.15
C VAL A 8 1.81 5.41 -15.04
N LEU A 9 2.80 5.58 -15.92
CA LEU A 9 2.87 6.71 -16.86
C LEU A 9 1.62 6.77 -17.74
N LYS A 10 1.16 5.63 -18.29
CA LYS A 10 -0.09 5.56 -19.06
C LYS A 10 -1.30 6.05 -18.26
N CYS A 11 -1.39 5.72 -16.97
CA CYS A 11 -2.49 6.21 -16.12
C CYS A 11 -2.38 7.71 -15.82
N LEU A 12 -1.17 8.22 -15.57
CA LEU A 12 -0.94 9.66 -15.38
C LEU A 12 -1.34 10.46 -16.63
N THR A 13 -0.86 10.04 -17.80
CA THR A 13 -1.19 10.68 -19.09
C THR A 13 -2.69 10.62 -19.38
N ARG A 14 -3.34 9.47 -19.18
CA ARG A 14 -4.79 9.32 -19.40
C ARG A 14 -5.63 10.27 -18.55
N LEU A 15 -5.14 10.64 -17.37
CA LEU A 15 -5.81 11.54 -16.44
C LEU A 15 -5.41 13.01 -16.61
N ASN A 16 -4.64 13.34 -17.65
CA ASN A 16 -4.08 14.67 -17.90
C ASN A 16 -3.29 15.21 -16.69
N LEU A 17 -2.61 14.32 -15.97
CA LEU A 17 -1.67 14.71 -14.92
C LEU A 17 -0.32 15.05 -15.56
N ASN A 18 0.27 16.16 -15.11
CA ASN A 18 1.59 16.62 -15.55
C ASN A 18 2.65 15.66 -15.00
N THR A 19 3.09 14.73 -15.84
CA THR A 19 4.08 13.72 -15.49
C THR A 19 5.42 14.33 -15.07
N ASN A 20 5.75 15.54 -15.53
CA ASN A 20 7.00 16.22 -15.17
C ASN A 20 7.00 16.74 -13.73
N GLU A 21 5.82 16.96 -13.15
CA GLU A 21 5.66 17.40 -11.75
C GLU A 21 5.38 16.23 -10.80
N CYS A 22 5.08 15.06 -11.35
CA CYS A 22 4.86 13.85 -10.58
C CYS A 22 6.20 13.22 -10.17
N LYS A 23 6.33 12.86 -8.89
CA LYS A 23 7.42 12.05 -8.37
C LYS A 23 6.96 10.60 -8.28
N ILE A 24 7.74 9.70 -8.87
CA ILE A 24 7.57 8.26 -8.75
C ILE A 24 8.77 7.72 -7.98
N ILE A 25 8.55 7.27 -6.75
CA ILE A 25 9.61 6.96 -5.79
C ILE A 25 9.48 5.49 -5.40
N SER A 26 10.56 4.73 -5.54
CA SER A 26 10.65 3.36 -5.04
C SER A 26 11.34 3.36 -3.68
N ILE A 27 10.64 2.90 -2.64
CA ILE A 27 11.10 2.90 -1.25
C ILE A 27 10.67 1.62 -0.53
N ASN A 28 11.13 1.46 0.70
CA ASN A 28 10.73 0.40 1.62
C ASN A 28 10.04 1.01 2.86
N CYS A 29 9.71 0.16 3.84
CA CYS A 29 9.09 0.61 5.09
C CYS A 29 9.96 1.51 5.96
N GLU A 30 11.28 1.51 5.78
CA GLU A 30 12.20 2.39 6.53
C GLU A 30 12.16 3.81 5.96
N GLY A 31 12.11 3.95 4.62
CA GLY A 31 12.14 5.25 3.94
C GLY A 31 10.79 5.96 3.82
N VAL A 32 9.65 5.25 3.97
CA VAL A 32 8.33 5.85 3.70
C VAL A 32 7.89 6.91 4.70
N GLY A 33 8.50 6.93 5.89
CA GLY A 33 8.25 7.97 6.91
C GLY A 33 8.57 9.39 6.42
N GLU A 34 9.46 9.52 5.43
CA GLU A 34 9.90 10.80 4.89
C GLU A 34 8.93 11.38 3.84
N VAL A 35 7.95 10.59 3.37
CA VAL A 35 7.01 11.03 2.34
C VAL A 35 5.76 11.66 2.95
N ASN A 36 5.91 12.89 3.44
CA ASN A 36 4.84 13.71 3.98
C ASN A 36 4.03 14.42 2.88
N ASP A 37 3.49 13.63 1.94
CA ASP A 37 2.66 14.15 0.86
C ASP A 37 1.42 13.29 0.64
N THR A 38 0.51 13.81 -0.17
CA THR A 38 -0.66 13.13 -0.69
C THR A 38 -0.28 12.37 -1.97
N GLY A 39 -0.81 11.16 -2.15
CA GLY A 39 -0.50 10.37 -3.34
C GLY A 39 -1.18 9.01 -3.41
N VAL A 40 -0.72 8.23 -4.38
CA VAL A 40 -1.08 6.82 -4.57
C VAL A 40 0.16 5.97 -4.30
N TYR A 41 -0.01 4.81 -3.69
CA TYR A 41 1.07 3.87 -3.41
C TYR A 41 0.72 2.48 -3.95
N ILE A 42 1.76 1.73 -4.30
CA ILE A 42 1.67 0.37 -4.82
C ILE A 42 2.61 -0.50 -3.97
N LEU A 43 2.07 -1.57 -3.41
CA LEU A 43 2.83 -2.56 -2.65
C LEU A 43 3.22 -3.71 -3.59
N LEU A 44 4.52 -3.97 -3.69
CA LEU A 44 5.12 -4.88 -4.65
C LEU A 44 5.92 -5.96 -3.92
N ASN A 45 5.81 -7.20 -4.40
CA ASN A 45 6.72 -8.29 -4.07
C ASN A 45 7.45 -8.72 -5.34
N GLY A 46 8.65 -8.17 -5.56
CA GLY A 46 9.33 -8.31 -6.84
C GLY A 46 8.53 -7.66 -7.97
N ASN A 47 8.05 -8.45 -8.94
CA ASN A 47 7.19 -7.98 -10.02
C ASN A 47 5.69 -8.13 -9.73
N ASP A 48 5.32 -8.82 -8.64
CA ASP A 48 3.92 -9.03 -8.28
C ASP A 48 3.37 -7.77 -7.64
N VAL A 49 2.24 -7.28 -8.17
CA VAL A 49 1.51 -6.17 -7.61
C VAL A 49 0.53 -6.71 -6.59
N LEU A 50 0.77 -6.44 -5.31
CA LEU A 50 -0.07 -6.92 -4.23
C LEU A 50 -1.26 -5.99 -4.01
N TYR A 51 -1.02 -4.69 -3.84
CA TYR A 51 -2.05 -3.75 -3.44
C TYR A 51 -1.79 -2.37 -4.02
N VAL A 52 -2.87 -1.64 -4.34
CA VAL A 52 -2.82 -0.24 -4.75
C VAL A 52 -3.73 0.54 -3.81
N GLY A 53 -3.29 1.68 -3.31
CA GLY A 53 -4.09 2.51 -2.42
C GLY A 53 -3.81 3.98 -2.56
N GLU A 54 -4.78 4.83 -2.21
CA GLU A 54 -4.56 6.27 -2.03
C GLU A 54 -4.41 6.71 -0.57
N ALA A 55 -3.72 7.84 -0.37
CA ALA A 55 -3.66 8.50 0.91
C ALA A 55 -3.52 10.02 0.77
N ASN A 56 -4.16 10.74 1.70
CA ASN A 56 -3.88 12.17 1.92
C ASN A 56 -2.53 12.41 2.64
N ASN A 57 -2.01 11.39 3.33
CA ASN A 57 -0.69 11.40 3.94
C ASN A 57 -0.07 10.01 3.84
N ILE A 58 0.92 9.87 2.96
CA ILE A 58 1.61 8.60 2.67
C ILE A 58 2.41 8.12 3.89
N ALA A 59 3.20 8.98 4.52
CA ALA A 59 3.98 8.62 5.72
C ALA A 59 3.11 8.01 6.84
N ARG A 60 1.91 8.56 7.06
CA ARG A 60 0.94 8.00 8.00
C ARG A 60 0.36 6.68 7.49
N ARG A 61 -0.29 6.69 6.32
CA ARG A 61 -1.05 5.52 5.82
C ARG A 61 -0.14 4.33 5.57
N VAL A 62 0.99 4.56 4.91
CA VAL A 62 1.92 3.49 4.56
C VAL A 62 2.89 3.21 5.70
N GLY A 63 3.55 4.24 6.24
CA GLY A 63 4.57 4.04 7.29
C GLY A 63 4.00 3.65 8.65
N LYS A 64 2.99 4.36 9.15
CA LYS A 64 2.46 4.11 10.50
C LYS A 64 1.42 3.01 10.56
N GLU A 65 0.73 2.72 9.46
CA GLU A 65 -0.37 1.73 9.44
C GLU A 65 0.03 0.46 8.69
N HIS A 66 0.31 0.51 7.38
CA HIS A 66 0.69 -0.68 6.61
C HIS A 66 1.99 -1.31 7.10
N CYS A 67 3.07 -0.55 7.19
CA CYS A 67 4.40 -1.06 7.58
C CYS A 67 4.47 -1.56 9.03
N LYS A 68 3.51 -1.19 9.87
CA LYS A 68 3.33 -1.72 11.23
C LYS A 68 2.25 -2.80 11.31
N ALA A 69 1.71 -3.22 10.16
CA ALA A 69 0.62 -4.18 10.04
C ALA A 69 -0.53 -3.93 11.02
N ARG A 70 -0.94 -2.65 11.18
CA ARG A 70 -2.01 -2.26 12.10
C ARG A 70 -3.37 -2.75 11.58
N ILE A 71 -3.80 -3.90 12.09
CA ILE A 71 -5.12 -4.48 11.81
C ILE A 71 -6.20 -3.50 12.29
N GLY A 72 -7.19 -3.21 11.43
CA GLY A 72 -8.27 -2.25 11.70
C GLY A 72 -7.96 -0.79 11.40
N ALA A 73 -6.68 -0.40 11.27
CA ALA A 73 -6.31 0.97 10.86
C ALA A 73 -6.17 1.12 9.33
N SER A 74 -5.84 0.02 8.65
CA SER A 74 -5.60 -0.02 7.21
C SER A 74 -6.32 -1.20 6.55
N GLU A 75 -7.08 -0.91 5.50
CA GLU A 75 -7.73 -1.93 4.67
C GLU A 75 -6.73 -2.92 4.09
N GLY A 76 -5.57 -2.46 3.60
CA GLY A 76 -4.58 -3.39 3.07
C GLY A 76 -3.98 -4.28 4.15
N ALA A 77 -3.81 -3.82 5.39
CA ALA A 77 -3.39 -4.71 6.49
C ALA A 77 -4.39 -5.85 6.71
N ALA A 78 -5.70 -5.57 6.64
CA ALA A 78 -6.74 -6.60 6.68
C ALA A 78 -6.69 -7.53 5.45
N ARG A 79 -6.43 -7.00 4.25
CA ARG A 79 -6.27 -7.82 3.03
C ARG A 79 -5.05 -8.74 3.12
N PHE A 80 -3.93 -8.29 3.69
CA PHE A 80 -2.76 -9.12 3.98
C PHE A 80 -3.06 -10.22 4.98
N LEU A 81 -3.87 -9.94 6.01
CA LEU A 81 -4.32 -10.95 6.95
C LEU A 81 -5.07 -12.09 6.25
N VAL A 82 -6.00 -11.76 5.35
CA VAL A 82 -6.74 -12.76 4.57
C VAL A 82 -5.82 -13.50 3.60
N TYR A 83 -4.94 -12.79 2.90
CA TYR A 83 -3.97 -13.38 1.97
C TYR A 83 -3.03 -14.39 2.64
N LEU A 84 -2.62 -14.10 3.88
CA LEU A 84 -1.72 -14.96 4.66
C LEU A 84 -2.47 -15.94 5.56
N LEU A 85 -3.80 -16.06 5.43
CA LEU A 85 -4.61 -16.89 6.32
C LEU A 85 -4.13 -18.35 6.33
N GLY A 86 -3.74 -18.90 5.18
CA GLY A 86 -3.16 -20.26 5.11
C GLY A 86 -1.89 -20.40 5.96
N LYS A 87 -1.00 -19.40 5.92
CA LYS A 87 0.23 -19.37 6.73
C LYS A 87 -0.07 -19.20 8.22
N ILE A 88 -1.07 -18.38 8.55
CA ILE A 88 -1.54 -18.17 9.93
C ILE A 88 -2.10 -19.48 10.51
N CYS A 89 -2.97 -20.15 9.77
CA CYS A 89 -3.58 -21.42 10.17
C CYS A 89 -2.57 -22.56 10.28
N ALA A 90 -1.57 -22.62 9.39
CA ALA A 90 -0.51 -23.62 9.45
C ALA A 90 0.32 -23.53 10.75
N ARG A 91 0.43 -22.32 11.33
CA ARG A 91 1.14 -22.05 12.60
C ARG A 91 0.23 -22.03 13.83
N ARG A 92 -1.00 -22.55 13.72
CA ARG A 92 -2.02 -22.44 14.78
C ARG A 92 -1.54 -22.90 16.15
N SER A 93 -0.79 -24.01 16.22
CA SER A 93 -0.27 -24.56 17.48
C SER A 93 0.61 -23.58 18.26
N GLU A 94 1.23 -22.61 17.61
CA GLU A 94 2.13 -21.63 18.24
C GLU A 94 1.38 -20.55 19.03
N TRP A 95 0.12 -20.26 18.69
CA TRP A 95 -0.64 -19.14 19.27
C TRP A 95 -2.03 -19.52 19.79
N ILE A 96 -2.47 -20.78 19.63
CA ILE A 96 -3.83 -21.23 19.96
C ILE A 96 -4.20 -20.98 21.43
N ASN A 97 -3.24 -21.11 22.33
CA ASN A 97 -3.43 -20.92 23.78
C ASN A 97 -3.27 -19.46 24.21
N TYR A 98 -2.96 -18.54 23.28
CA TYR A 98 -2.89 -17.12 23.60
C TYR A 98 -4.28 -16.49 23.66
N GLY A 99 -4.44 -15.57 24.61
CA GLY A 99 -5.57 -14.64 24.63
C GLY A 99 -5.55 -13.72 23.41
N VAL A 100 -6.69 -13.08 23.11
CA VAL A 100 -6.91 -12.32 21.87
C VAL A 100 -5.81 -11.30 21.57
N VAL A 101 -5.40 -10.51 22.57
CA VAL A 101 -4.36 -9.47 22.42
C VAL A 101 -3.00 -10.08 22.06
N ASN A 102 -2.57 -11.11 22.77
CA ASN A 102 -1.28 -11.76 22.51
C ASN A 102 -1.29 -12.55 21.19
N ARG A 103 -2.45 -13.08 20.80
CA ARG A 103 -2.64 -13.73 19.50
C ARG A 103 -2.50 -12.74 18.36
N GLU A 104 -3.16 -11.59 18.45
CA GLU A 104 -3.04 -10.53 17.45
C GLU A 104 -1.59 -10.06 17.34
N LYS A 105 -0.94 -9.78 18.49
CA LYS A 105 0.47 -9.40 18.54
C LYS A 105 1.37 -10.42 17.84
N TYR A 106 1.20 -11.71 18.16
CA TYR A 106 1.96 -12.77 17.52
C TYR A 106 1.72 -12.81 16.00
N ILE A 107 0.47 -12.75 15.53
CA ILE A 107 0.15 -12.76 14.09
C ILE A 107 0.81 -11.56 13.38
N VAL A 108 0.75 -10.39 14.00
CA VAL A 108 1.34 -9.15 13.48
C VAL A 108 2.87 -9.29 13.39
N GLU A 109 3.53 -9.60 14.50
CA GLU A 109 5.00 -9.58 14.61
C GLU A 109 5.66 -10.76 13.89
N GLU A 110 5.08 -11.96 13.97
CA GLU A 110 5.70 -13.20 13.48
C GLU A 110 5.26 -13.60 12.07
N ILE A 111 4.16 -13.04 11.55
CA ILE A 111 3.58 -13.45 10.27
C ILE A 111 3.43 -12.29 9.30
N LEU A 112 2.73 -11.21 9.70
CA LEU A 112 2.43 -10.09 8.82
C LEU A 112 3.66 -9.22 8.55
N MET A 113 4.30 -8.72 9.61
CA MET A 113 5.45 -7.81 9.50
C MET A 113 6.60 -8.41 8.68
N PRO A 114 7.02 -9.68 8.86
CA PRO A 114 8.11 -10.27 8.07
C PRO A 114 7.84 -10.34 6.56
N VAL A 115 6.57 -10.24 6.16
CA VAL A 115 6.15 -10.15 4.75
C VAL A 115 6.09 -8.69 4.31
N ILE A 116 5.36 -7.84 5.05
CA ILE A 116 5.08 -6.46 4.65
C ILE A 116 6.36 -5.60 4.61
N THR A 117 7.29 -5.76 5.55
CA THR A 117 8.50 -4.94 5.60
C THR A 117 9.49 -5.21 4.46
N LYS A 118 9.35 -6.36 3.79
CA LYS A 118 10.17 -6.75 2.62
C LYS A 118 9.61 -6.23 1.30
N LEU A 119 8.41 -5.65 1.30
CA LEU A 119 7.79 -5.17 0.08
C LEU A 119 8.51 -3.93 -0.44
N THR A 120 8.59 -3.84 -1.76
CA THR A 120 8.90 -2.56 -2.41
C THR A 120 7.62 -1.73 -2.48
N ILE A 121 7.74 -0.46 -2.14
CA ILE A 121 6.64 0.50 -2.09
C ILE A 121 6.92 1.53 -3.17
N LEU A 122 6.11 1.52 -4.24
CA LEU A 122 6.16 2.55 -5.25
C LEU A 122 5.16 3.64 -4.88
N VAL A 123 5.66 4.85 -4.61
CA VAL A 123 4.83 6.00 -4.26
C VAL A 123 4.79 6.99 -5.41
N ILE A 124 3.60 7.44 -5.75
CA ILE A 124 3.33 8.42 -6.78
C ILE A 124 2.70 9.64 -6.12
N THR A 125 3.43 10.77 -6.13
CA THR A 125 2.94 12.05 -5.63
C THR A 125 2.97 13.07 -6.77
N CYS A 126 1.95 13.91 -6.85
CA CYS A 126 1.93 15.05 -7.79
C CYS A 126 1.23 16.22 -7.09
N PRO A 127 1.58 17.49 -7.41
CA PRO A 127 0.84 18.64 -6.91
C PRO A 127 -0.66 18.54 -7.17
N GLN A 128 -1.02 18.02 -8.36
CA GLN A 128 -2.41 17.80 -8.79
C GLN A 128 -3.16 16.68 -8.05
N LEU A 129 -2.52 15.93 -7.14
CA LEU A 129 -3.19 14.91 -6.31
C LEU A 129 -3.59 15.43 -4.93
N ARG A 130 -3.09 16.60 -4.54
CA ARG A 130 -3.41 17.26 -3.27
C ARG A 130 -4.86 17.74 -3.25
N ASP A 131 -5.45 17.73 -2.06
CA ASP A 131 -6.79 18.26 -1.84
C ASP A 131 -6.83 19.76 -2.16
N ILE A 132 -7.95 20.24 -2.71
CA ILE A 132 -8.16 21.65 -3.09
C ILE A 132 -9.17 22.22 -2.12
N ASP A 133 -8.81 23.30 -1.40
CA ASP A 133 -9.71 24.02 -0.50
C ASP A 133 -10.54 23.13 0.46
N LYS A 134 -9.87 22.12 1.05
CA LYS A 134 -10.44 21.10 1.96
C LYS A 134 -11.38 20.07 1.30
N GLU A 135 -11.61 20.16 -0.01
CA GLU A 135 -12.32 19.12 -0.76
C GLU A 135 -11.36 18.01 -1.22
N LYS A 136 -11.81 16.77 -1.07
CA LYS A 136 -11.04 15.59 -1.51
C LYS A 136 -10.85 15.65 -3.01
N ASN A 137 -9.60 15.77 -3.45
CA ASN A 137 -9.29 15.79 -4.87
C ASN A 137 -9.55 14.40 -5.48
N ARG A 138 -10.51 14.33 -6.39
CA ARG A 138 -10.91 13.08 -7.05
C ARG A 138 -9.85 12.54 -8.01
N ALA A 139 -8.86 13.33 -8.43
CA ALA A 139 -7.77 12.88 -9.29
C ALA A 139 -7.00 11.71 -8.68
N ARG A 140 -6.82 11.73 -7.35
CA ARG A 140 -6.13 10.67 -6.61
C ARG A 140 -6.89 9.34 -6.64
N LEU A 141 -8.20 9.38 -6.42
CA LEU A 141 -9.08 8.21 -6.56
C LEU A 141 -9.14 7.71 -8.02
N LYS A 142 -9.18 8.63 -8.99
CA LYS A 142 -9.16 8.25 -10.41
C LYS A 142 -7.84 7.57 -10.79
N LEU A 143 -6.71 8.03 -10.23
CA LEU A 143 -5.41 7.42 -10.46
C LEU A 143 -5.33 6.03 -9.83
N GLU A 144 -5.74 5.86 -8.58
CA GLU A 144 -5.87 4.57 -7.91
C GLU A 144 -6.70 3.58 -8.76
N ASN A 145 -7.90 3.97 -9.18
CA ASN A 145 -8.77 3.13 -10.00
C ASN A 145 -8.17 2.76 -11.36
N CYS A 146 -7.46 3.70 -12.01
CA CYS A 146 -6.75 3.40 -13.25
C CYS A 146 -5.65 2.35 -13.02
N LEU A 147 -4.87 2.52 -11.96
CA LEU A 147 -3.78 1.62 -11.61
C LEU A 147 -4.29 0.24 -11.24
N ILE A 148 -5.37 0.14 -10.46
CA ILE A 148 -6.06 -1.13 -10.18
C ILE A 148 -6.44 -1.84 -11.48
N SER A 149 -7.09 -1.14 -12.40
CA SER A 149 -7.52 -1.70 -13.68
C SER A 149 -6.35 -2.19 -14.55
N LYS A 150 -5.21 -1.48 -14.54
CA LYS A 150 -4.04 -1.79 -15.37
C LYS A 150 -3.08 -2.80 -14.77
N LEU A 151 -2.88 -2.73 -13.45
CA LEU A 151 -1.91 -3.55 -12.73
C LEU A 151 -2.51 -4.84 -12.18
N LYS A 152 -3.83 -4.90 -12.02
CA LYS A 152 -4.57 -6.07 -11.49
C LYS A 152 -3.96 -6.60 -10.19
N PRO A 153 -3.99 -5.81 -9.10
CA PRO A 153 -3.34 -6.19 -7.85
C PRO A 153 -3.98 -7.44 -7.27
N ILE A 154 -3.16 -8.37 -6.76
CA ILE A 154 -3.62 -9.65 -6.20
C ILE A 154 -4.60 -9.45 -5.04
N LEU A 155 -4.39 -8.40 -4.24
CA LEU A 155 -5.17 -8.11 -3.05
C LEU A 155 -6.29 -7.10 -3.32
N GLN A 156 -6.48 -6.62 -4.55
CA GLN A 156 -7.60 -5.74 -4.88
C GLN A 156 -8.83 -6.58 -5.23
N MET A 157 -9.94 -6.35 -4.53
CA MET A 157 -11.26 -6.94 -4.82
C MET A 157 -12.17 -5.85 -5.34
#